data_AF-A0A6P3Z0K0-F1
#
_entry.id   AF-A0A6P3Z0K0-F1
#
_cell.length_a   1.000
_cell.length_b   1.000
_cell.length_c   1.000
_cell.angle_alpha   90.00
_cell.angle_beta   90.00
_cell.angle_gamma   90.00
#
_symmetry.space_group_name_H-M   'P 1'
#
loop_
_entity.id
_entity.type
_entity.pdbx_description
1 polymer ?
#
loop_
_entity_poly.entity_id
_entity_poly.type
_entity_poly.pdbx_seq_one_letter_code
_entity_poly.pdbx_strand_id
1 'polypeptide(L)'
;MYCYAVNGRCSNPGHLWLTGCVGEMGNQLQRLPGFDKWIIEKESRSYIEALQDQKENLVYLTADSETVLDQLDPKKMYIVGGLVDRNRWKGITMKKAEEQGIQTAKLPIGNYLKMSSSQVLTVNQVIEILLKFVETDDWKASFFQVIPQRKRCEADSGEFQGEVEGQETQGKDDQSDKKRQCTI
;
A
#
# COMPACT_ATOMS: atom_id res chain seq x y z
N MET A 1 4.37 -8.13 12.30
CA MET A 1 4.94 -7.09 13.18
C MET A 1 4.91 -5.71 12.53
N TYR A 2 5.58 -5.49 11.39
CA TYR A 2 5.58 -4.18 10.71
C TYR A 2 4.17 -3.62 10.45
N CYS A 3 3.30 -4.40 9.80
CA CYS A 3 1.93 -3.97 9.47
C CYS A 3 1.15 -3.54 10.72
N TYR A 4 1.28 -4.29 11.82
CA TYR A 4 0.64 -3.96 13.11
C TYR A 4 1.18 -2.62 13.67
N ALA A 5 2.49 -2.44 13.67
CA ALA A 5 3.13 -1.24 14.20
C ALA A 5 2.77 0.01 13.38
N VAL A 6 2.70 -0.08 12.05
CA VAL A 6 2.29 1.02 11.19
C VAL A 6 0.81 1.34 11.38
N ASN A 7 -0.05 0.32 11.45
CA ASN A 7 -1.48 0.50 11.70
C ASN A 7 -1.77 1.28 12.99
N GLY A 8 -1.06 0.96 14.07
CA GLY A 8 -1.20 1.66 15.35
C GLY A 8 -0.68 3.10 15.38
N ARG A 9 0.02 3.56 14.32
CA ARG A 9 0.50 4.94 14.17
C ARG A 9 -0.35 5.77 13.20
N CYS A 10 -1.27 5.14 12.49
CA CYS A 10 -2.16 5.82 11.56
C CYS A 10 -3.23 6.62 12.32
N SER A 11 -3.67 7.73 11.72
CA SER A 11 -4.76 8.55 12.29
C SER A 11 -6.08 7.80 12.23
N ASN A 12 -6.25 6.96 11.20
CA ASN A 12 -7.38 6.08 10.99
C ASN A 12 -6.89 4.62 10.87
N PRO A 13 -6.64 3.92 11.99
CA PRO A 13 -6.21 2.52 11.96
C PRO A 13 -7.24 1.62 11.28
N GLY A 14 -6.77 0.73 10.41
CA GLY A 14 -7.59 -0.32 9.84
C GLY A 14 -7.87 -1.44 10.84
N HIS A 15 -9.00 -2.12 10.65
CA HIS A 15 -9.31 -3.34 11.39
C HIS A 15 -8.58 -4.54 10.77
N LEU A 16 -7.44 -4.91 11.35
CA LEU A 16 -6.59 -5.99 10.82
C LEU A 16 -7.03 -7.38 11.30
N TRP A 17 -7.01 -8.33 10.37
CA TRP A 17 -7.27 -9.76 10.62
C TRP A 17 -6.06 -10.59 10.22
N LEU A 18 -5.66 -11.53 11.07
CA LEU A 18 -4.73 -12.61 10.74
C LEU A 18 -5.48 -13.94 10.73
N THR A 19 -5.73 -14.46 9.53
CA THR A 19 -6.46 -15.72 9.32
C THR A 19 -5.53 -16.83 8.85
N GLY A 20 -5.87 -18.09 9.10
CA GLY A 20 -5.17 -19.26 8.54
C GLY A 20 -3.73 -19.43 9.04
N CYS A 21 -3.38 -18.80 10.17
CA CYS A 21 -2.04 -18.84 10.74
C CYS A 21 -1.85 -20.10 11.60
N VAL A 22 -1.75 -21.26 10.93
CA VAL A 22 -1.57 -22.56 11.57
C VAL A 22 -0.16 -23.13 11.35
N GLY A 23 0.18 -24.21 12.06
CA GLY A 23 1.46 -24.90 11.92
C GLY A 23 2.65 -24.02 12.32
N GLU A 24 3.73 -24.10 11.55
CA GLU A 24 4.96 -23.35 11.84
C GLU A 24 4.74 -21.84 11.91
N MET A 25 3.91 -21.28 11.01
CA MET A 25 3.61 -19.85 11.01
C MET A 25 2.93 -19.41 12.32
N GLY A 26 1.93 -20.17 12.78
CA GLY A 26 1.26 -19.91 14.06
C GLY A 26 2.23 -19.98 15.25
N ASN A 27 3.10 -20.99 15.27
CA ASN A 27 4.11 -21.15 16.31
C ASN A 27 5.11 -19.97 16.35
N GLN A 28 5.52 -19.46 15.18
CA GLN A 28 6.42 -18.29 15.11
C GLN A 28 5.72 -17.01 15.58
N LEU A 29 4.43 -16.83 15.26
CA LEU A 29 3.65 -15.67 15.73
C LEU A 29 3.51 -15.65 17.25
N GLN A 30 3.22 -16.78 17.88
CA GLN A 30 3.10 -16.89 19.34
C GLN A 30 4.40 -16.55 20.08
N ARG A 31 5.56 -16.70 19.43
CA ARG A 31 6.87 -16.33 20.00
C ARG A 31 7.15 -14.84 19.91
N LEU A 32 6.36 -14.07 19.15
CA LEU A 32 6.57 -12.63 19.04
C LEU A 32 6.19 -11.94 20.35
N PRO A 33 7.06 -11.07 20.89
CA PRO A 33 6.78 -10.37 22.14
C PRO A 33 5.47 -9.57 22.06
N GLY A 34 4.56 -9.87 22.99
CA GLY A 34 3.28 -9.18 23.11
C GLY A 34 2.27 -9.49 22.02
N PHE A 35 2.47 -10.52 21.18
CA PHE A 35 1.51 -10.92 20.14
C PHE A 35 0.10 -11.12 20.68
N ASP A 36 -0.03 -11.73 21.85
CA ASP A 36 -1.31 -11.97 22.53
C ASP A 36 -2.06 -10.66 22.81
N LYS A 37 -1.32 -9.57 23.06
CA LYS A 37 -1.84 -8.24 23.37
C LYS A 37 -2.07 -7.36 22.14
N TRP A 38 -1.73 -7.83 20.94
CA TRP A 38 -1.99 -7.05 19.72
C TRP A 38 -3.49 -6.92 19.50
N ILE A 39 -3.93 -5.67 19.26
CA ILE A 39 -5.32 -5.30 18.98
C ILE A 39 -5.63 -5.58 17.51
N ILE A 40 -5.78 -6.86 17.19
CA ILE A 40 -6.13 -7.39 15.86
C ILE A 40 -6.92 -8.69 16.05
N GLU A 41 -7.72 -9.05 15.06
CA GLU A 41 -8.41 -10.34 15.05
C GLU A 41 -7.46 -11.46 14.63
N LYS A 42 -7.54 -12.59 15.33
CA LYS A 42 -6.65 -13.75 15.14
C LYS A 42 -7.51 -14.99 14.97
N GLU A 43 -7.54 -15.52 13.76
CA GLU A 43 -8.34 -16.69 13.41
C GLU A 43 -7.43 -17.81 12.89
N SER A 44 -7.57 -19.00 13.48
CA SER A 44 -6.86 -20.19 12.99
C SER A 44 -7.46 -20.70 11.68
N ARG A 45 -8.77 -20.52 11.50
CA ARG A 45 -9.50 -20.86 10.27
C ARG A 45 -9.08 -19.96 9.12
N SER A 46 -9.30 -20.43 7.89
CA SER A 46 -9.07 -19.61 6.71
C SER A 46 -10.05 -18.43 6.66
N TYR A 47 -9.68 -17.32 6.00
CA TYR A 47 -10.58 -16.16 5.87
C TYR A 47 -11.93 -16.52 5.25
N ILE A 48 -11.98 -17.50 4.34
CA ILE A 48 -13.23 -17.89 3.67
C ILE A 48 -14.19 -18.61 4.63
N GLU A 49 -13.65 -19.36 5.60
CA GLU A 49 -14.44 -20.04 6.63
C GLU A 49 -14.81 -19.08 7.77
N ALA A 50 -13.84 -18.27 8.22
CA ALA A 50 -14.04 -17.33 9.33
C ALA A 50 -15.02 -16.20 8.98
N LEU A 51 -15.07 -15.80 7.71
CA LEU A 51 -15.89 -14.69 7.21
C LEU A 51 -16.97 -15.17 6.23
N GLN A 52 -17.42 -16.42 6.36
CA GLN A 52 -18.37 -17.06 5.43
C GLN A 52 -19.67 -16.26 5.25
N ASP A 53 -20.18 -15.64 6.33
CA ASP A 53 -21.42 -14.86 6.34
C ASP A 53 -21.29 -13.49 5.65
N GLN A 54 -20.09 -13.16 5.17
CA GLN A 54 -19.75 -11.91 4.50
C GLN A 54 -18.94 -12.18 3.23
N LYS A 55 -19.09 -13.38 2.64
CA LYS A 55 -18.33 -13.82 1.47
C LYS A 55 -18.44 -12.83 0.30
N GLU A 56 -19.61 -12.26 0.08
CA GLU A 56 -19.90 -11.26 -0.96
C GLU A 56 -19.14 -9.93 -0.76
N ASN A 57 -18.63 -9.70 0.45
CA ASN A 57 -17.84 -8.53 0.80
C ASN A 57 -16.34 -8.76 0.74
N LEU A 58 -15.89 -9.99 0.47
CA LEU A 58 -14.47 -10.32 0.33
C LEU A 58 -13.94 -9.88 -1.04
N VAL A 59 -12.82 -9.16 -1.03
CA VAL A 59 -12.06 -8.76 -2.22
C VAL A 59 -10.61 -9.21 -2.05
N TYR A 60 -10.15 -10.16 -2.85
CA TYR A 60 -8.76 -10.60 -2.84
C TYR A 60 -7.89 -9.65 -3.67
N LEU A 61 -6.92 -9.02 -3.02
CA LEU A 61 -5.95 -8.16 -3.70
C LEU A 61 -4.86 -9.00 -4.36
N THR A 62 -4.78 -8.91 -5.68
CA THR A 62 -3.81 -9.65 -6.49
C THR A 62 -3.36 -8.80 -7.67
N ALA A 63 -2.07 -8.79 -7.97
CA ALA A 63 -1.51 -8.01 -9.08
C ALA A 63 -1.99 -8.52 -10.45
N ASP A 64 -2.43 -9.79 -10.51
CA ASP A 64 -2.90 -10.45 -11.72
C ASP A 64 -4.40 -10.17 -12.04
N SER A 65 -5.11 -9.40 -11.20
CA SER A 65 -6.53 -9.10 -11.46
C SER A 65 -6.69 -8.15 -12.65
N GLU A 66 -7.75 -8.35 -13.43
CA GLU A 66 -8.17 -7.41 -14.48
C GLU A 66 -8.81 -6.15 -13.88
N THR A 67 -9.56 -6.32 -12.79
CA THR A 67 -10.27 -5.25 -12.09
C THR A 67 -9.30 -4.33 -11.36
N VAL A 68 -9.35 -3.04 -11.65
CA VAL A 68 -8.57 -2.01 -10.95
C VAL A 68 -9.35 -1.52 -9.73
N LEU A 69 -8.68 -1.38 -8.59
CA LEU A 69 -9.27 -0.85 -7.37
C LEU A 69 -9.24 0.68 -7.40
N ASP A 70 -10.37 1.29 -7.74
CA ASP A 70 -10.46 2.76 -7.82
C ASP A 70 -10.64 3.41 -6.45
N GLN A 71 -11.41 2.78 -5.56
CA GLN A 71 -11.78 3.29 -4.24
C GLN A 71 -11.87 2.18 -3.20
N LEU A 72 -11.65 2.53 -1.93
CA LEU A 72 -11.89 1.60 -0.81
C LEU A 72 -13.34 1.73 -0.33
N ASP A 73 -14.10 0.66 -0.46
CA ASP A 73 -15.45 0.55 0.09
C ASP A 73 -15.36 0.10 1.56
N PRO A 74 -15.83 0.91 2.53
CA PRO A 74 -15.82 0.56 3.95
C PRO A 74 -16.64 -0.70 4.29
N LYS A 75 -17.51 -1.16 3.39
CA LYS A 75 -18.29 -2.40 3.55
C LYS A 75 -17.55 -3.64 3.04
N LYS A 76 -16.40 -3.48 2.39
CA LYS A 76 -15.59 -4.57 1.84
C LYS A 76 -14.45 -4.95 2.77
N MET A 77 -14.02 -6.20 2.65
CA MET A 77 -12.88 -6.76 3.36
C MET A 77 -11.81 -7.14 2.34
N TYR A 78 -10.69 -6.42 2.40
CA TYR A 78 -9.59 -6.56 1.46
C TYR A 78 -8.58 -7.59 1.96
N ILE A 79 -8.41 -8.68 1.21
CA ILE A 79 -7.53 -9.79 1.56
C ILE A 79 -6.17 -9.57 0.89
N VAL A 80 -5.09 -9.64 1.67
CA VAL A 80 -3.71 -9.63 1.17
C VAL A 80 -3.08 -10.99 1.43
N GLY A 81 -2.53 -11.60 0.39
CA GLY A 81 -1.86 -12.90 0.50
C GLY A 81 -0.62 -12.83 1.39
N GLY A 82 -0.62 -13.56 2.51
CA GLY A 82 0.51 -13.66 3.45
C GLY A 82 1.67 -14.52 2.93
N LEU A 83 2.15 -14.28 1.72
CA LEU A 83 3.17 -15.09 1.04
C LEU A 83 4.41 -14.27 0.66
N VAL A 84 5.58 -14.90 0.68
CA VAL A 84 6.85 -14.32 0.24
C VAL A 84 7.49 -15.26 -0.78
N ASP A 85 7.21 -15.04 -2.06
CA ASP A 85 7.62 -15.93 -3.13
C ASP A 85 8.50 -15.26 -4.20
N ARG A 86 8.76 -13.95 -4.06
CA ARG A 86 9.45 -13.12 -5.06
C ARG A 86 8.76 -13.17 -6.44
N ASN A 87 7.44 -13.29 -6.47
CA ASN A 87 6.64 -13.43 -7.69
C ASN A 87 7.02 -14.66 -8.54
N ARG A 88 7.37 -15.77 -7.88
CA ARG A 88 7.67 -17.05 -8.54
C ARG A 88 6.38 -17.75 -8.98
N TRP A 89 5.31 -17.61 -8.20
CA TRP A 89 4.03 -18.29 -8.44
C TRP A 89 2.99 -17.31 -9.00
N LYS A 90 3.18 -16.90 -10.25
CA LYS A 90 2.25 -16.00 -10.94
C LYS A 90 0.83 -16.58 -10.94
N GLY A 91 -0.16 -15.74 -10.66
CA GLY A 91 -1.57 -16.14 -10.68
C GLY A 91 -2.04 -17.01 -9.51
N ILE A 92 -1.19 -17.36 -8.54
CA ILE A 92 -1.59 -18.29 -7.46
C ILE A 92 -2.72 -17.72 -6.59
N THR A 93 -2.68 -16.42 -6.29
CA THR A 93 -3.69 -15.73 -5.49
C THR A 93 -4.95 -15.45 -6.30
N MET A 94 -4.81 -15.16 -7.59
CA MET A 94 -5.94 -15.00 -8.51
C MET A 94 -6.72 -16.31 -8.62
N LYS A 95 -6.03 -17.41 -8.97
CA LYS A 95 -6.63 -18.74 -9.07
C LYS A 95 -7.34 -19.15 -7.77
N LYS A 96 -6.71 -18.89 -6.62
CA LYS A 96 -7.33 -19.19 -5.31
C LYS A 96 -8.63 -18.42 -5.10
N ALA A 97 -8.66 -17.14 -5.46
CA ALA A 97 -9.85 -16.32 -5.31
C ALA A 97 -10.98 -16.73 -6.29
N GLU A 98 -10.62 -17.10 -7.52
CA GLU A 98 -11.54 -17.65 -8.52
C GLU A 98 -12.16 -18.97 -8.06
N GLU A 99 -11.34 -19.92 -7.59
CA GLU A 99 -11.80 -21.21 -7.05
C GLU A 99 -12.74 -21.03 -5.85
N GLN A 100 -12.55 -19.97 -5.06
CA GLN A 100 -13.40 -19.63 -3.93
C GLN A 100 -14.64 -18.81 -4.33
N GLY A 101 -14.70 -18.30 -5.56
CA GLY A 101 -15.78 -17.46 -6.05
C GLY A 101 -15.90 -16.14 -5.29
N ILE A 102 -14.78 -15.48 -5.01
CA ILE A 102 -14.75 -14.14 -4.40
C ILE A 102 -14.20 -13.10 -5.38
N GLN A 103 -14.51 -11.83 -5.13
CA GLN A 103 -14.07 -10.74 -5.99
C GLN A 103 -12.54 -10.58 -5.93
N THR A 104 -11.94 -10.07 -7.01
CA THR A 104 -10.52 -9.73 -7.05
C THR A 104 -10.34 -8.31 -7.55
N ALA A 105 -9.27 -7.67 -7.10
CA ALA A 105 -8.84 -6.37 -7.62
C ALA A 105 -7.32 -6.22 -7.54
N LYS A 106 -6.74 -5.37 -8.39
CA LYS A 106 -5.36 -4.92 -8.32
C LYS A 106 -5.29 -3.45 -7.92
N LEU A 107 -4.21 -3.07 -7.23
CA LEU A 107 -3.94 -1.65 -6.95
C LEU A 107 -3.66 -0.90 -8.27
N PRO A 108 -4.08 0.38 -8.40
CA PRO A 108 -3.93 1.16 -9.62
C PRO A 108 -2.50 1.69 -9.84
N ILE A 109 -1.46 0.93 -9.46
CA ILE A 109 -0.05 1.38 -9.46
C ILE A 109 0.37 1.88 -10.85
N GLY A 110 0.00 1.15 -11.92
CA GLY A 110 0.36 1.49 -13.29
C GLY A 110 -0.23 2.82 -13.80
N ASN A 111 -1.29 3.31 -13.16
CA ASN A 111 -1.92 4.58 -13.53
C ASN A 111 -1.11 5.79 -13.04
N TYR A 112 -0.29 5.61 -12.00
CA TYR A 112 0.42 6.71 -11.32
C TYR A 112 1.94 6.55 -11.29
N LEU A 113 2.44 5.32 -11.44
CA LEU A 113 3.87 5.01 -11.35
C LEU A 113 4.31 4.06 -12.45
N LYS A 114 5.28 4.52 -13.24
CA LYS A 114 6.10 3.65 -14.07
C LYS A 114 7.18 3.02 -13.21
N MET A 115 7.06 1.73 -12.96
CA MET A 115 8.00 0.98 -12.12
C MET A 115 9.16 0.45 -12.97
N SER A 116 10.39 0.57 -12.47
CA SER A 116 11.58 -0.05 -13.09
C SER A 116 11.64 -1.56 -12.89
N SER A 117 10.81 -2.07 -11.98
CA SER A 117 10.70 -3.48 -11.60
C SER A 117 9.24 -3.95 -11.64
N SER A 118 9.01 -5.22 -11.27
CA SER A 118 7.66 -5.77 -11.09
C SER A 118 6.77 -4.87 -10.22
N GLN A 119 5.48 -4.79 -10.59
CA GLN A 119 4.42 -4.14 -9.82
C GLN A 119 3.90 -5.02 -8.66
N VAL A 120 4.45 -6.23 -8.47
CA VAL A 120 4.13 -7.07 -7.31
C VAL A 120 4.82 -6.50 -6.07
N LEU A 121 4.00 -6.05 -5.12
CA LEU A 121 4.45 -5.45 -3.86
C LEU A 121 4.52 -6.48 -2.73
N THR A 122 5.29 -6.16 -1.70
CA THR A 122 5.34 -6.95 -0.47
C THR A 122 4.09 -6.72 0.38
N VAL A 123 3.73 -7.69 1.24
CA VAL A 123 2.56 -7.61 2.13
C VAL A 123 2.54 -6.30 2.93
N ASN A 124 3.67 -5.91 3.50
CA ASN A 124 3.77 -4.68 4.27
C ASN A 124 3.55 -3.43 3.43
N GLN A 125 4.05 -3.40 2.20
CA GLN A 125 3.81 -2.26 1.30
C GLN A 125 2.34 -2.15 0.91
N VAL A 126 1.67 -3.27 0.62
CA VAL A 126 0.23 -3.25 0.28
C VAL A 126 -0.57 -2.71 1.47
N ILE A 127 -0.36 -3.25 2.68
CA ILE A 127 -1.08 -2.79 3.87
C ILE A 127 -0.81 -1.31 4.14
N GLU A 128 0.45 -0.87 4.08
CA GLU A 128 0.80 0.53 4.32
C GLU A 128 0.19 1.47 3.26
N ILE A 129 0.15 1.07 1.99
CA ILE A 129 -0.53 1.83 0.94
C ILE A 129 -2.02 1.97 1.23
N LEU A 130 -2.69 0.89 1.63
CA LEU A 130 -4.12 0.94 1.96
C LEU A 130 -4.38 1.89 3.14
N LEU A 131 -3.53 1.84 4.16
CA LEU A 131 -3.64 2.75 5.32
C LEU A 131 -3.40 4.21 4.91
N LYS A 132 -2.41 4.47 4.05
CA LYS A 132 -2.19 5.82 3.50
C LYS A 132 -3.35 6.29 2.64
N PHE A 133 -3.96 5.40 1.86
CA PHE A 133 -5.12 5.76 1.07
C PHE A 133 -6.32 6.14 1.95
N VAL A 134 -6.56 5.42 3.04
CA VAL A 134 -7.60 5.80 4.02
C VAL A 134 -7.33 7.17 4.66
N GLU A 135 -6.07 7.59 4.77
CA GLU A 135 -5.71 8.91 5.30
C GLU A 135 -5.80 10.03 4.25
N THR A 136 -5.45 9.75 2.99
CA THR A 136 -5.27 10.79 1.96
C THR A 136 -6.34 10.82 0.88
N ASP A 137 -7.11 9.74 0.71
CA ASP A 137 -8.02 9.51 -0.44
C ASP A 137 -7.34 9.78 -1.81
N ASP A 138 -6.04 9.46 -1.88
CA ASP A 138 -5.21 9.71 -3.07
C ASP A 138 -4.20 8.58 -3.25
N TRP A 139 -4.39 7.81 -4.33
CA TRP A 139 -3.51 6.72 -4.71
C TRP A 139 -2.10 7.20 -5.05
N LYS A 140 -1.95 8.32 -5.75
CA LYS A 140 -0.63 8.86 -6.12
C LYS A 140 0.14 9.22 -4.85
N ALA A 141 -0.46 9.99 -3.94
CA ALA A 141 0.18 10.33 -2.67
C ALA A 141 0.55 9.07 -1.87
N SER A 142 -0.36 8.10 -1.78
CA SER A 142 -0.14 6.84 -1.06
C SER A 142 1.05 6.04 -1.63
N PHE A 143 1.11 5.89 -2.96
CA PHE A 143 2.22 5.19 -3.60
C PHE A 143 3.55 5.93 -3.41
N PHE A 144 3.55 7.26 -3.50
CA PHE A 144 4.75 8.10 -3.34
C PHE A 144 5.24 8.18 -1.89
N GLN A 145 4.43 7.85 -0.89
CA GLN A 145 4.90 7.71 0.48
C GLN A 145 5.56 6.34 0.73
N VAL A 146 5.03 5.27 0.13
CA VAL A 146 5.39 3.88 0.51
C VAL A 146 6.40 3.23 -0.43
N ILE A 147 6.31 3.47 -1.75
CA ILE A 147 7.15 2.78 -2.74
C ILE A 147 8.48 3.52 -2.86
N PRO A 148 9.66 2.95 -2.53
CA PRO A 148 10.92 3.69 -2.55
C PRO A 148 11.25 4.34 -3.90
N GLN A 149 11.86 5.53 -3.90
CA GLN A 149 12.18 6.30 -5.10
C GLN A 149 12.97 5.50 -6.15
N ARG A 150 13.94 4.67 -5.73
CA ARG A 150 14.73 3.80 -6.62
C ARG A 150 13.91 2.81 -7.48
N LYS A 151 12.65 2.54 -7.08
CA LYS A 151 11.74 1.66 -7.84
C LYS A 151 10.85 2.44 -8.83
N ARG A 152 10.82 3.77 -8.71
CA ARG A 152 10.09 4.67 -9.59
C ARG A 152 11.03 5.01 -10.75
N CYS A 153 10.58 4.84 -11.99
CA CYS A 153 11.28 5.44 -13.12
C CYS A 153 11.07 6.96 -13.05
N GLU A 154 12.13 7.74 -13.26
CA GLU A 154 12.02 9.17 -13.45
C GLU A 154 11.21 9.43 -14.73
N ALA A 155 9.94 9.78 -14.56
CA ALA A 155 9.11 10.39 -15.57
C ALA A 155 8.26 11.44 -14.87
N ASP A 156 8.58 12.69 -15.18
CA ASP A 156 8.08 13.98 -14.68
C ASP A 156 8.33 14.31 -13.20
N SER A 157 9.47 14.98 -13.01
CA SER A 157 9.59 16.17 -12.16
C SER A 157 8.53 17.22 -12.54
N GLY A 158 7.28 17.00 -12.14
CA GLY A 158 6.21 18.00 -12.16
C GLY A 158 6.03 18.59 -10.77
N GLU A 159 6.64 19.76 -10.59
CA GLU A 159 6.47 20.79 -9.55
C GLU A 159 5.59 20.48 -8.32
N PHE A 160 6.23 20.42 -7.15
CA PHE A 160 5.64 20.90 -5.90
C PHE A 160 6.23 22.28 -5.62
N GLN A 161 5.61 23.34 -6.15
CA GLN A 161 5.76 24.68 -5.56
C GLN A 161 4.70 24.79 -4.47
N GLY A 162 5.14 24.65 -3.22
CA GLY A 162 4.34 25.10 -2.09
C GLY A 162 4.35 26.63 -2.08
N GLU A 163 3.27 27.22 -2.59
CA GLU A 163 2.96 28.63 -2.33
C GLU A 163 2.71 28.81 -0.83
N VAL A 164 3.58 29.59 -0.20
CA VAL A 164 3.28 30.27 1.08
C VAL A 164 3.40 31.76 0.79
N GLU A 165 2.31 32.37 0.32
CA GLU A 165 2.04 33.79 0.57
C GLU A 165 1.83 33.95 2.08
N GLY A 166 2.32 34.94 2.80
CA GLY A 166 3.14 36.10 2.48
C GLY A 166 3.21 36.91 3.77
N GLN A 167 4.35 37.54 4.05
CA GLN A 167 4.36 38.79 4.80
C GLN A 167 5.63 39.57 4.46
N GLU A 168 5.37 40.78 3.97
CA GLU A 168 6.30 41.77 3.47
C GLU A 168 7.31 42.20 4.55
N THR A 169 8.52 42.53 4.13
CA THR A 169 9.15 43.80 4.53
C THR A 169 10.23 44.19 3.54
N GLN A 170 10.18 45.47 3.17
CA GLN A 170 10.97 46.15 2.15
C GLN A 170 12.46 46.25 2.49
N GLY A 171 13.30 46.25 1.45
CA GLY A 171 14.67 46.75 1.48
C GLY A 171 15.23 46.80 0.05
N LYS A 172 15.45 48.02 -0.46
CA LYS A 172 15.86 48.34 -1.83
C LYS A 172 17.36 48.14 -2.09
N ASP A 173 17.68 48.28 -3.38
CA ASP A 173 18.95 48.68 -4.03
C ASP A 173 19.81 47.52 -4.56
N ASP A 174 20.45 47.58 -5.73
CA ASP A 174 20.25 48.24 -7.04
C ASP A 174 21.27 47.56 -7.99
N GLN A 175 21.01 47.62 -9.31
CA GLN A 175 21.95 47.46 -10.45
C GLN A 175 22.46 46.08 -10.94
N SER A 176 21.97 45.74 -12.15
CA SER A 176 22.67 45.42 -13.42
C SER A 176 24.15 44.99 -13.37
N ASP A 177 24.65 44.01 -14.14
CA ASP A 177 24.66 44.01 -15.61
C ASP A 177 25.26 42.67 -16.16
N LYS A 178 24.70 42.22 -17.30
CA LYS A 178 25.33 41.52 -18.45
C LYS A 178 26.51 40.53 -18.28
N LYS A 179 26.23 39.31 -18.79
CA LYS A 179 26.92 38.63 -19.92
C LYS A 179 28.36 38.13 -19.68
N ARG A 180 28.55 36.80 -19.68
CA ARG A 180 29.31 36.04 -20.72
C ARG A 180 29.62 34.60 -20.28
N GLN A 181 29.27 33.72 -21.21
CA GLN A 181 29.74 32.37 -21.50
C GLN A 181 31.25 32.12 -21.32
N CYS A 182 31.62 30.95 -20.78
CA CYS A 182 32.78 30.19 -21.25
C CYS A 182 32.72 28.69 -20.86
N THR A 183 32.75 27.83 -21.88
CA THR A 183 33.26 26.44 -21.93
C THR A 183 34.70 26.41 -21.39
N ILE A 184 35.28 25.39 -20.74
CA ILE A 184 35.25 23.92 -20.86
C ILE A 184 35.28 23.32 -19.45
#